data_AF-A0A1Q6K3X8-F1
#
_entry.id   AF-A0A1Q6K3X8-F1
#
_cell.length_a   1.000
_cell.length_b   1.000
_cell.length_c   1.000
_cell.angle_alpha   90.00
_cell.angle_beta   90.00
_cell.angle_gamma   90.00
#
_symmetry.space_group_name_H-M   'P 1'
#
loop_
_entity.id
_entity.type
_entity.pdbx_description
1 polymer ?
#
loop_
_entity_poly.entity_id
_entity_poly.type
_entity_poly.pdbx_seq_one_letter_code
_entity_poly.pdbx_strand_id
1 'polypeptide(L)'
;MEILKYALIVIYIIVAAAIIILTLVQEKEDNGASGAITDTATNNFYDKNKGRTKAGKQKRWTIILGVIFVILTIILGIVFMLIK
;
A
#
# COMPACT_ATOMS: atom_id res chain seq x y z
N MET A 1 15.27 12.75 -23.59
CA MET A 1 13.89 12.55 -23.12
C MET A 1 13.49 11.09 -23.10
N GLU A 2 13.83 10.32 -24.14
CA GLU A 2 13.61 8.86 -24.17
C GLU A 2 14.24 8.11 -22.98
N ILE A 3 15.50 8.38 -22.65
CA ILE A 3 16.19 7.72 -21.51
C ILE A 3 15.46 7.97 -20.18
N LEU A 4 14.99 9.20 -19.94
CA LEU A 4 14.24 9.55 -18.74
C LEU A 4 12.89 8.83 -18.69
N LYS A 5 12.21 8.73 -19.83
CA LYS A 5 10.95 8.01 -19.98
C LYS A 5 11.12 6.53 -19.65
N TYR A 6 12.12 5.86 -20.22
CA TYR A 6 12.42 4.46 -19.90
C TYR A 6 12.82 4.27 -18.43
N ALA A 7 13.62 5.18 -17.86
CA ALA A 7 13.97 5.12 -16.44
C ALA A 7 12.72 5.21 -15.54
N LEU A 8 11.80 6.13 -15.82
CA LEU A 8 10.54 6.26 -15.08
C LEU A 8 9.65 5.02 -15.21
N ILE A 9 9.58 4.41 -16.39
CA ILE A 9 8.85 3.15 -16.60
C ILE A 9 9.43 2.02 -15.76
N VAL A 10 10.75 1.88 -15.73
CA VAL A 10 11.43 0.85 -14.93
C VAL A 10 11.13 1.04 -13.43
N ILE A 11 11.24 2.28 -12.93
CA ILE A 11 10.91 2.61 -11.54
C ILE A 11 9.44 2.29 -11.25
N TYR A 12 8.53 2.65 -12.16
CA TYR A 12 7.11 2.38 -12.02
C TYR A 12 6.81 0.88 -11.89
N ILE A 13 7.42 0.05 -12.75
CA ILE A 13 7.27 -1.41 -12.71
C ILE A 13 7.79 -1.99 -11.38
N ILE A 14 8.93 -1.51 -10.88
CA ILE A 14 9.49 -1.96 -9.60
C ILE A 14 8.54 -1.64 -8.44
N VAL A 15 7.99 -0.42 -8.39
CA VAL A 15 7.02 -0.01 -7.36
C VAL A 15 5.74 -0.85 -7.45
N ALA A 16 5.24 -1.11 -8.67
CA ALA A 16 4.07 -1.95 -8.90
C ALA A 16 4.29 -3.38 -8.38
N ALA A 17 5.42 -3.99 -8.73
CA ALA A 17 5.77 -5.33 -8.26
C ALA A 17 5.91 -5.39 -6.73
N ALA A 18 6.55 -4.38 -6.13
CA ALA A 18 6.68 -4.28 -4.67
C ALA A 18 5.33 -4.21 -3.96
N ILE A 19 4.38 -3.43 -4.48
CA ILE A 19 3.01 -3.37 -3.94
C ILE A 19 2.32 -4.71 -4.06
N ILE A 20 2.37 -5.36 -5.21
CA ILE A 20 1.74 -6.67 -5.43
C ILE A 20 2.25 -7.67 -4.39
N ILE A 21 3.57 -7.79 -4.24
CA ILE A 21 4.19 -8.71 -3.26
C ILE A 21 3.74 -8.37 -1.84
N LEU A 22 3.76 -7.09 -1.46
CA LEU A 22 3.33 -6.67 -0.11
C LEU A 22 1.84 -6.91 0.14
N THR A 23 0.99 -6.81 -0.88
CA THR A 23 -0.44 -7.12 -0.78
C THR A 23 -0.71 -8.62 -0.68
N LEU A 24 0.09 -9.46 -1.34
CA LEU A 24 -0.04 -10.91 -1.23
C LEU A 24 0.40 -11.43 0.14
N VAL A 25 1.42 -10.82 0.74
CA VAL A 25 1.95 -11.20 2.07
C VAL A 25 1.12 -10.58 3.21
N GLN A 26 0.16 -9.69 2.93
CA GLN A 26 -0.66 -9.09 3.98
C GLN A 26 -1.61 -10.11 4.60
N GLU A 27 -1.47 -10.32 5.91
CA GLU A 27 -2.40 -11.14 6.70
C GLU A 27 -3.79 -10.49 6.72
N LYS A 28 -4.84 -11.31 6.59
CA LYS A 28 -6.22 -10.85 6.80
C LYS A 28 -6.41 -10.55 8.28
N GLU A 29 -6.95 -9.38 8.60
CA GLU A 29 -7.45 -9.09 9.95
C GLU A 29 -8.76 -9.85 10.15
N ASP A 30 -8.66 -11.10 10.58
CA ASP A 30 -9.83 -11.95 10.84
C ASP A 30 -10.41 -11.61 12.22
N ASN A 31 -11.18 -10.53 12.28
CA ASN A 31 -12.09 -10.27 13.38
C ASN A 31 -13.37 -11.06 13.09
N GLY A 32 -13.33 -12.40 13.23
CA GLY A 32 -14.50 -13.26 13.02
C GLY A 32 -15.70 -12.86 13.88
N ALA A 33 -16.83 -13.58 13.79
CA ALA A 33 -18.06 -13.27 14.54
C ALA A 33 -17.83 -13.06 16.07
N SER A 34 -16.83 -13.72 16.64
CA SER A 34 -16.39 -13.53 18.03
C SER A 34 -15.91 -12.10 18.32
N GLY A 35 -15.22 -11.45 17.40
CA GLY A 35 -14.77 -10.06 17.52
C GLY A 35 -15.92 -9.05 17.55
N ALA A 36 -16.99 -9.31 16.79
CA ALA A 36 -18.20 -8.46 16.79
C ALA A 36 -19.06 -8.62 18.06
N ILE A 37 -19.01 -9.78 18.72
CA ILE A 37 -19.75 -10.06 19.96
C ILE A 37 -18.96 -9.60 21.20
N THR A 38 -17.63 -9.66 21.18
CA THR A 38 -16.79 -9.17 22.30
C THR A 38 -16.59 -7.66 22.32
N ASP A 39 -16.94 -6.94 21.23
CA ASP A 39 -16.75 -5.47 21.13
C ASP A 39 -17.72 -4.66 22.01
N THR A 40 -18.60 -5.32 22.77
CA THR A 40 -19.44 -4.66 23.80
C THR A 40 -18.63 -4.24 25.04
N ALA A 41 -17.30 -4.44 25.07
CA ALA A 41 -16.42 -4.06 26.17
C ALA A 41 -15.27 -3.14 25.72
N THR A 42 -15.60 -1.96 25.18
CA THR A 42 -14.99 -0.61 25.23
C THR A 42 -13.47 -0.36 25.43
N ASN A 43 -12.56 -1.34 25.51
CA ASN A 43 -11.13 -1.10 25.80
C ASN A 43 -10.19 -2.22 25.29
N ASN A 44 -10.32 -2.62 24.02
CA ASN A 44 -9.39 -3.61 23.46
C ASN A 44 -7.97 -3.03 23.31
N PHE A 45 -7.02 -3.56 24.09
CA PHE A 45 -5.61 -3.15 24.06
C PHE A 45 -4.98 -3.34 22.68
N TYR A 46 -5.45 -4.33 21.92
CA TYR A 46 -4.96 -4.62 20.58
C TYR A 46 -5.29 -3.48 19.62
N ASP A 47 -6.52 -2.98 19.59
CA ASP A 47 -6.93 -1.91 18.68
C ASP A 47 -6.21 -0.58 18.96
N LYS A 48 -5.98 -0.25 20.24
CA LYS A 48 -5.15 0.91 20.64
C LYS A 48 -3.69 0.80 20.16
N ASN A 49 -3.16 -0.42 20.05
CA ASN A 49 -1.75 -0.65 19.71
C ASN A 49 -1.54 -1.27 18.33
N LYS A 50 -2.59 -1.39 17.53
CA LYS A 50 -2.59 -2.08 16.24
C LYS A 50 -1.56 -1.53 15.26
N GLY A 51 -1.30 -0.23 15.29
CA GLY A 51 -0.25 0.42 14.49
C GLY A 51 1.19 0.03 14.88
N ARG A 52 1.41 -0.60 16.03
CA ARG A 52 2.73 -1.05 16.51
C ARG A 52 3.03 -2.49 16.13
N THR A 53 2.03 -3.27 15.71
CA THR A 53 2.19 -4.67 15.29
C THR A 53 2.89 -4.76 13.93
N LYS A 54 3.43 -5.94 13.61
CA LYS A 54 4.08 -6.17 12.31
C LYS A 54 3.09 -5.99 11.15
N ALA A 55 1.90 -6.58 11.25
CA ALA A 55 0.82 -6.42 10.29
C ALA A 55 0.37 -4.95 10.14
N GLY A 56 0.20 -4.22 11.25
CA GLY A 56 -0.17 -2.80 11.22
C GLY A 56 0.88 -1.91 10.56
N LYS A 57 2.17 -2.21 10.76
CA LYS A 57 3.26 -1.53 10.05
C LYS A 57 3.26 -1.86 8.55
N GLN A 58 3.07 -3.13 8.18
CA GLN A 58 3.00 -3.56 6.78
C GLN A 58 1.84 -2.90 6.03
N LYS A 59 0.68 -2.76 6.68
CA LYS A 59 -0.47 -2.02 6.16
C LYS A 59 -0.13 -0.55 5.88
N ARG A 60 0.55 0.12 6.81
CA ARG A 60 1.01 1.52 6.63
C ARG A 60 1.98 1.65 5.45
N TRP A 61 2.95 0.76 5.33
CA TRP A 61 3.89 0.75 4.21
C TRP A 61 3.20 0.54 2.87
N THR A 62 2.22 -0.37 2.81
CA THR A 62 1.43 -0.61 1.60
C THR A 62 0.65 0.64 1.19
N ILE A 63 0.05 1.36 2.15
CA ILE A 63 -0.65 2.62 1.87
C ILE A 63 0.31 3.66 1.28
N ILE A 64 1.49 3.83 1.89
CA ILE A 64 2.51 4.80 1.42
C ILE A 64 2.94 4.43 -0.02
N LEU A 65 3.24 3.17 -0.28
CA LEU A 65 3.60 2.71 -1.62
C LEU A 65 2.47 2.90 -2.62
N GLY A 66 1.22 2.63 -2.22
CA GLY A 66 0.03 2.88 -3.04
C GLY A 66 -0.10 4.35 -3.47
N VAL A 67 0.13 5.28 -2.54
CA VAL A 67 0.14 6.72 -2.86
C VAL A 67 1.26 7.07 -3.85
N ILE A 68 2.48 6.55 -3.63
CA ILE A 68 3.61 6.75 -4.55
C ILE A 68 3.28 6.20 -5.95
N PHE A 69 2.65 5.03 -6.03
CA PHE A 69 2.26 4.41 -7.29
C PHE A 69 1.24 5.26 -8.06
N VAL A 70 0.25 5.84 -7.38
CA VAL A 70 -0.72 6.75 -8.01
C VAL A 70 -0.02 8.00 -8.53
N ILE A 71 0.84 8.62 -7.72
CA ILE A 71 1.61 9.81 -8.13
C ILE A 71 2.46 9.50 -9.36
N LEU A 72 3.20 8.38 -9.36
CA LEU A 72 4.01 7.96 -10.50
C LEU A 72 3.16 7.70 -11.73
N THR A 73 1.98 7.09 -11.58
CA THR A 73 1.04 6.85 -12.71
C THR A 73 0.64 8.17 -13.38
N ILE A 74 0.29 9.18 -12.59
CA ILE A 74 -0.09 10.51 -13.10
C ILE A 74 1.10 11.17 -13.81
N ILE A 75 2.27 11.18 -13.19
CA ILE A 75 3.49 11.76 -13.77
C ILE A 75 3.81 11.07 -15.10
N LEU A 76 3.78 9.74 -15.13
CA LEU A 76 4.08 8.96 -16.33
C LEU A 76 3.06 9.26 -17.45
N GLY A 77 1.77 9.35 -17.12
CA GLY A 77 0.72 9.70 -18.06
C GLY A 77 0.91 11.09 -18.68
N ILE A 78 1.24 12.09 -17.86
CA ILE A 78 1.54 13.45 -18.33
C ILE A 78 2.79 13.46 -19.22
N VAL A 79 3.86 12.79 -18.79
CA VAL A 79 5.12 12.67 -19.54
C VAL A 79 4.87 12.04 -20.92
N PHE A 80 4.11 10.95 -21.00
CA PHE A 80 3.77 10.30 -22.28
C PHE A 80 2.86 11.15 -23.17
N MET A 81 1.97 11.95 -22.59
CA MET A 81 1.04 12.79 -23.34
C MET A 81 1.74 14.05 -23.90
N LEU A 82 2.63 14.66 -23.13
CA LEU A 82 3.30 15.92 -23.49
C LEU A 82 4.60 15.72 -24.29
N ILE A 83 5.30 14.60 -24.08
CA ILE A 83 6.54 14.27 -24.77
C ILE A 83 6.21 13.20 -25.81
N LYS A 84 5.75 13.66 -26.99
CA LYS A 84 5.61 12.84 -28.20
C LYS A 84 6.97 12.55 -28.82
#